data_AF-A0A7V5PQ05-F1
#
_entry.id   AF-A0A7V5PQ05-F1
#
_cell.length_a   1.000
_cell.length_b   1.000
_cell.length_c   1.000
_cell.angle_alpha   90.00
_cell.angle_beta   90.00
_cell.angle_gamma   90.00
#
_symmetry.space_group_name_H-M   'P 1'
#
loop_
_entity.id
_entity.type
_entity.pdbx_description
1 polymer ?
#
loop_
_entity_poly.entity_id
_entity_poly.type
_entity_poly.pdbx_seq_one_letter_code
_entity_poly.pdbx_strand_id
1 'polypeptide(L)'
;MAEQSKKSYLSAREFIDSWEKEIYELTYLDFFTFLLINELASELEKKYFSGVRQDDFLFLNNDEIGLLAFNIGDSIQLFFEKNCFGSCQLNCPIQLNKTISSHDLLQREGLILSEKFHHSCQRKEDCLYTELLNYVVLDSLLDFYNYELGVVMDEKDHDIIVLVEFIMKVIMNFIRTRGQKWLATPDETAGEQFDRYLQNEEYSWDGGFGDLPEDDVEGDEWKVNQLGPAEVMEDFRQAYAHDYRNVPEFRVVEKFSDFMKNYLELENIRELNSEDIQEFFLVVLVNE
;
A
#
# COMPACT_ATOMS: atom_id res chain seq x y z
N MET A 1 -8.13 23.54 28.85
CA MET A 1 -6.94 22.90 28.24
C MET A 1 -7.49 21.97 27.19
N ALA A 2 -7.49 22.40 25.92
CA ALA A 2 -8.00 21.59 24.82
C ALA A 2 -6.93 20.57 24.47
N GLU A 3 -7.24 19.28 24.60
CA GLU A 3 -6.48 18.22 23.95
C GLU A 3 -6.52 18.51 22.46
N GLN A 4 -5.37 18.87 21.87
CA GLN A 4 -5.24 18.91 20.42
C GLN A 4 -5.56 17.50 19.92
N SER A 5 -6.72 17.35 19.29
CA SER A 5 -7.09 16.12 18.60
C SER A 5 -5.93 15.76 17.66
N LYS A 6 -5.30 14.62 17.91
CA LYS A 6 -4.28 14.07 17.01
C LYS A 6 -4.96 13.95 15.65
N LYS A 7 -4.55 14.75 14.65
CA LYS A 7 -5.05 14.66 13.27
C LYS A 7 -4.97 13.19 12.84
N SER A 8 -6.11 12.60 12.50
CA SER A 8 -6.18 11.29 11.85
C SER A 8 -5.90 11.52 10.37
N TYR A 9 -5.03 10.71 9.79
CA TYR A 9 -4.80 10.68 8.33
C TYR A 9 -5.80 9.78 7.63
N LEU A 10 -6.25 8.77 8.33
CA LEU A 10 -7.28 7.85 7.91
C LEU A 10 -8.28 7.76 9.05
N SER A 11 -9.53 8.13 8.82
CA SER A 11 -10.61 7.95 9.79
C SER A 11 -10.93 6.45 9.98
N ALA A 12 -11.56 6.10 11.09
CA ALA A 12 -12.01 4.75 11.34
C ALA A 12 -13.04 4.33 10.27
N ARG A 13 -13.95 5.23 9.87
CA ARG A 13 -14.89 4.96 8.77
C ARG A 13 -14.18 4.66 7.46
N GLU A 14 -13.26 5.53 7.02
CA GLU A 14 -12.51 5.30 5.78
C GLU A 14 -11.70 4.01 5.82
N PHE A 15 -11.10 3.67 6.97
CA PHE A 15 -10.39 2.41 7.14
C PHE A 15 -11.33 1.20 6.97
N ILE A 16 -12.50 1.21 7.61
CA ILE A 16 -13.47 0.11 7.53
C ILE A 16 -13.95 -0.07 6.10
N ASP A 17 -14.29 1.03 5.44
CA ASP A 17 -14.77 1.03 4.05
C ASP A 17 -13.67 0.51 3.11
N SER A 18 -12.41 0.90 3.33
CA SER A 18 -11.27 0.45 2.52
C SER A 18 -10.88 -1.02 2.75
N TRP A 19 -11.20 -1.57 3.92
CA TRP A 19 -10.91 -2.97 4.26
C TRP A 19 -12.01 -3.94 3.81
N GLU A 20 -13.12 -3.44 3.26
CA GLU A 20 -14.27 -4.24 2.78
C GLU A 20 -14.79 -5.25 3.82
N LYS A 21 -14.70 -4.90 5.11
CA LYS A 21 -15.11 -5.72 6.25
C LYS A 21 -16.19 -5.05 7.05
N GLU A 22 -17.12 -5.83 7.59
CA GLU A 22 -18.05 -5.32 8.59
C GLU A 22 -17.34 -5.13 9.95
N ILE A 23 -17.84 -4.22 10.79
CA ILE A 23 -17.21 -3.89 12.10
C ILE A 23 -16.96 -5.12 12.97
N TYR A 24 -17.89 -6.09 12.96
CA TYR A 24 -17.78 -7.31 13.76
C TYR A 24 -16.74 -8.31 13.22
N GLU A 25 -16.31 -8.14 11.96
CA GLU A 25 -15.29 -8.96 11.30
C GLU A 25 -13.87 -8.40 11.50
N LEU A 26 -13.75 -7.16 11.97
CA LEU A 26 -12.46 -6.53 12.24
C LEU A 26 -11.78 -7.17 13.44
N THR A 27 -10.49 -7.38 13.30
CA THR A 27 -9.62 -8.08 14.25
C THR A 27 -8.63 -7.13 14.92
N TYR A 28 -7.94 -7.58 15.97
CA TYR A 28 -6.86 -6.82 16.58
C TYR A 28 -5.68 -6.59 15.65
N LEU A 29 -5.49 -7.43 14.63
CA LEU A 29 -4.56 -7.14 13.56
C LEU A 29 -5.02 -5.93 12.73
N ASP A 30 -6.28 -5.91 12.30
CA ASP A 30 -6.85 -4.76 11.57
C ASP A 30 -6.74 -3.47 12.40
N PHE A 31 -7.08 -3.54 13.70
CA PHE A 31 -6.96 -2.39 14.60
C PHE A 31 -5.52 -1.95 14.85
N PHE A 32 -4.57 -2.90 14.91
CA PHE A 32 -3.15 -2.58 14.97
C PHE A 32 -2.71 -1.82 13.71
N THR A 33 -3.13 -2.30 12.53
CA THR A 33 -2.81 -1.68 11.23
C THR A 33 -3.37 -0.27 11.14
N PHE A 34 -4.64 -0.07 11.47
CA PHE A 34 -5.29 1.25 11.54
C PHE A 34 -4.49 2.25 12.39
N LEU A 35 -4.06 1.84 13.58
CA LEU A 35 -3.29 2.71 14.47
C LEU A 35 -1.87 2.95 13.94
N LEU A 36 -1.26 1.97 13.27
CA LEU A 36 0.07 2.09 12.70
C LEU A 36 0.08 3.08 11.53
N ILE A 37 -0.89 3.00 10.61
CA ILE A 37 -1.03 3.92 9.47
C ILE A 37 -1.05 5.36 9.98
N ASN A 38 -1.93 5.65 10.94
CA ASN A 38 -2.08 6.99 11.50
C ASN A 38 -0.84 7.47 12.27
N GLU A 39 -0.15 6.58 12.99
CA GLU A 39 1.10 6.92 13.66
C GLU A 39 2.21 7.21 12.65
N LEU A 40 2.35 6.38 11.62
CA LEU A 40 3.37 6.51 10.58
C LEU A 40 3.20 7.80 9.79
N ALA A 41 1.99 8.07 9.30
CA ALA A 41 1.68 9.30 8.58
C ALA A 41 1.98 10.55 9.41
N SER A 42 1.56 10.56 10.69
CA SER A 42 1.86 11.68 11.59
C SER A 42 3.35 11.86 11.85
N GLU A 43 4.14 10.79 11.90
CA GLU A 43 5.58 10.88 12.14
C GLU A 43 6.34 11.32 10.89
N LEU A 44 5.89 10.87 9.71
CA LEU A 44 6.39 11.31 8.41
C LEU A 44 6.19 12.82 8.24
N GLU A 45 4.97 13.34 8.41
CA GLU A 45 4.68 14.78 8.30
C GLU A 45 5.51 15.60 9.30
N LYS A 46 5.44 15.24 10.59
CA LYS A 46 5.96 16.11 11.66
C LYS A 46 7.47 16.03 11.83
N LYS A 47 8.10 14.89 11.52
CA LYS A 47 9.52 14.67 11.84
C LYS A 47 10.39 14.44 10.61
N TYR A 48 9.88 13.82 9.57
CA TYR A 48 10.65 13.59 8.35
C TYR A 48 10.48 14.79 7.40
N PHE A 49 9.28 14.98 6.85
CA PHE A 49 8.99 15.97 5.82
C PHE A 49 8.95 17.41 6.31
N SER A 50 8.81 17.66 7.62
CA SER A 50 8.93 19.01 8.19
C SER A 50 10.29 19.66 7.96
N GLY A 51 11.34 18.86 7.71
CA GLY A 51 12.69 19.32 7.39
C GLY A 51 13.06 19.25 5.91
N VAL A 52 12.21 18.67 5.06
CA VAL A 52 12.44 18.49 3.62
C VAL A 52 11.92 19.72 2.89
N ARG A 53 12.63 20.14 1.83
CA ARG A 53 12.21 21.29 1.04
C ARG A 53 11.09 20.87 0.07
N GLN A 54 10.13 21.76 -0.17
CA GLN A 54 8.99 21.46 -1.06
C GLN A 54 9.38 21.26 -2.53
N ASP A 55 10.55 21.75 -2.94
CA ASP A 55 11.11 21.54 -4.28
C ASP A 55 11.94 20.26 -4.41
N ASP A 56 12.04 19.47 -3.33
CA ASP A 56 12.71 18.18 -3.34
C ASP A 56 11.84 17.14 -4.07
N PHE A 57 12.46 16.30 -4.90
CA PHE A 57 11.76 15.26 -5.66
C PHE A 57 11.20 14.15 -4.76
N LEU A 58 11.69 14.05 -3.53
CA LEU A 58 11.18 13.16 -2.49
C LEU A 58 10.10 13.80 -1.61
N PHE A 59 9.81 15.09 -1.77
CA PHE A 59 8.82 15.74 -0.94
C PHE A 59 7.43 15.15 -1.19
N LEU A 60 6.76 14.72 -0.11
CA LEU A 60 5.39 14.26 -0.14
C LEU A 60 4.47 15.29 0.50
N ASN A 61 3.35 15.58 -0.16
CA ASN A 61 2.25 16.34 0.41
C ASN A 61 1.45 15.48 1.40
N ASN A 62 0.46 16.08 2.07
CA ASN A 62 -0.28 15.38 3.13
C ASN A 62 -1.05 14.15 2.66
N ASP A 63 -1.60 14.20 1.45
CA ASP A 63 -2.41 13.12 0.87
C ASP A 63 -1.49 11.97 0.43
N GLU A 64 -0.35 12.30 -0.18
CA GLU A 64 0.70 11.35 -0.54
C GLU A 64 1.32 10.67 0.69
N ILE A 65 1.50 11.39 1.81
CA ILE A 65 1.93 10.80 3.09
C ILE A 65 0.88 9.82 3.62
N GLY A 66 -0.40 10.17 3.51
CA GLY A 66 -1.51 9.29 3.89
C GLY A 66 -1.50 8.00 3.08
N LEU A 67 -1.38 8.12 1.74
CA LEU A 67 -1.35 6.99 0.82
C LEU A 67 -0.13 6.09 1.03
N LEU A 68 1.07 6.68 1.20
CA LEU A 68 2.27 5.90 1.50
C LEU A 68 2.12 5.14 2.82
N ALA A 69 1.60 5.79 3.87
CA ALA A 69 1.39 5.14 5.15
C ALA A 69 0.36 4.01 5.07
N PHE A 70 -0.70 4.19 4.26
CA PHE A 70 -1.69 3.16 3.96
C PHE A 70 -1.05 1.95 3.29
N ASN A 71 -0.32 2.15 2.18
CA ASN A 71 0.30 1.06 1.41
C ASN A 71 1.29 0.25 2.26
N ILE A 72 2.08 0.92 3.10
CA ILE A 72 2.99 0.25 4.03
C ILE A 72 2.19 -0.50 5.11
N GLY A 73 1.12 0.10 5.64
CA GLY A 73 0.26 -0.53 6.65
C GLY A 73 -0.37 -1.83 6.14
N ASP A 74 -0.96 -1.79 4.94
CA ASP A 74 -1.53 -2.96 4.28
C ASP A 74 -0.48 -4.04 4.02
N SER A 75 0.67 -3.67 3.48
CA SER A 75 1.77 -4.61 3.23
C SER A 75 2.30 -5.26 4.52
N ILE A 76 2.35 -4.52 5.64
CA ILE A 76 2.69 -5.09 6.95
C ILE A 76 1.64 -6.07 7.45
N GLN A 77 0.35 -5.73 7.30
CA GLN A 77 -0.74 -6.62 7.67
C GLN A 77 -0.62 -7.94 6.90
N LEU A 78 -0.53 -7.85 5.57
CA LEU A 78 -0.39 -9.02 4.71
C LEU A 78 0.85 -9.86 5.07
N PHE A 79 1.97 -9.18 5.36
CA PHE A 79 3.19 -9.85 5.81
C PHE A 79 2.97 -10.59 7.13
N PHE A 80 2.29 -9.98 8.10
CA PHE A 80 2.00 -10.61 9.39
C PHE A 80 1.04 -11.80 9.25
N GLU A 81 -0.04 -11.66 8.49
CA GLU A 81 -1.00 -12.74 8.24
C GLU A 81 -0.33 -13.95 7.58
N LYS A 82 0.50 -13.73 6.56
CA LYS A 82 1.11 -14.82 5.79
C LYS A 82 2.33 -15.44 6.47
N ASN A 83 3.15 -14.63 7.14
CA ASN A 83 4.50 -15.05 7.56
C ASN A 83 4.67 -15.13 9.09
N CYS A 84 3.77 -14.51 9.86
CA CYS A 84 3.94 -14.39 11.31
C CYS A 84 2.84 -15.06 12.12
N PHE A 85 1.61 -15.03 11.63
CA PHE A 85 0.44 -15.63 12.25
C PHE A 85 -0.01 -16.86 11.43
N GLY A 86 -0.70 -17.82 12.06
CA GLY A 86 -1.01 -19.12 11.46
C GLY A 86 0.06 -20.19 11.71
N SER A 87 0.87 -20.52 10.71
CA SER A 87 1.81 -21.66 10.75
C SER A 87 3.23 -21.33 11.25
N CYS A 88 3.52 -20.06 11.51
CA CYS A 88 4.83 -19.61 11.93
C CYS A 88 5.06 -19.89 13.42
N GLN A 89 5.89 -20.88 13.75
CA GLN A 89 6.18 -21.24 15.15
C GLN A 89 6.91 -20.13 15.93
N LEU A 90 7.49 -19.17 15.19
CA LEU A 90 8.16 -18.03 15.78
C LEU A 90 7.19 -17.01 16.33
N ASN A 91 5.94 -16.86 15.86
CA ASN A 91 5.05 -15.75 16.26
C ASN A 91 5.82 -14.41 16.26
N CYS A 92 6.32 -14.02 15.09
CA CYS A 92 7.43 -13.06 14.93
C CYS A 92 7.28 -11.73 15.67
N PRO A 93 6.12 -11.03 15.63
CA PRO A 93 5.98 -9.73 16.29
C PRO A 93 5.74 -9.81 17.80
N ILE A 94 5.56 -11.01 18.36
CA ILE A 94 5.29 -11.23 19.78
C ILE A 94 6.59 -11.50 20.54
N GLN A 95 6.77 -10.89 21.71
CA GLN A 95 7.95 -11.08 22.57
C GLN A 95 9.26 -10.75 21.84
N LEU A 96 9.38 -9.54 21.30
CA LEU A 96 10.55 -9.07 20.52
C LEU A 96 11.92 -9.34 21.18
N ASN A 97 11.97 -9.31 22.52
CA ASN A 97 13.19 -9.56 23.30
C ASN A 97 13.61 -11.04 23.36
N LYS A 98 12.79 -11.98 22.87
CA LYS A 98 13.09 -13.42 22.92
C LYS A 98 14.24 -13.75 21.97
N THR A 99 15.22 -14.49 22.48
CA THR A 99 16.32 -15.03 21.67
C THR A 99 15.83 -16.20 20.83
N ILE A 100 16.30 -16.27 19.58
CA ILE A 100 15.98 -17.35 18.65
C ILE A 100 17.02 -18.45 18.83
N SER A 101 16.57 -19.67 19.10
CA SER A 101 17.44 -20.84 19.18
C SER A 101 17.71 -21.42 17.79
N SER A 102 18.78 -22.20 17.65
CA SER A 102 19.07 -22.92 16.40
C SER A 102 17.95 -23.86 15.96
N HIS A 103 17.16 -24.39 16.91
CA HIS A 103 15.99 -25.21 16.63
C HIS A 103 14.86 -24.39 16.00
N ASP A 104 14.62 -23.17 16.49
CA ASP A 104 13.59 -22.28 15.96
C ASP A 104 13.92 -21.81 14.52
N LEU A 105 15.21 -21.71 14.18
CA LEU A 105 15.66 -21.39 12.82
C LEU A 105 15.41 -22.54 11.82
N LEU A 106 15.64 -23.79 12.23
CA LEU A 106 15.41 -24.97 11.38
C LEU A 106 13.93 -25.19 11.06
N GLN A 107 13.03 -24.77 11.94
CA GLN A 107 11.58 -24.86 11.72
C GLN A 107 11.05 -23.76 10.79
N ARG A 108 11.90 -22.84 10.35
CA ARG A 108 11.57 -21.71 9.48
C ARG A 108 11.67 -22.03 7.97
N GLU A 109 12.15 -23.22 7.60
CA GLU A 109 12.45 -23.65 6.21
C GLU A 109 11.25 -23.67 5.23
N GLY A 110 10.05 -23.23 5.63
CA GLY A 110 8.91 -23.01 4.72
C GLY A 110 8.81 -21.61 4.13
N LEU A 111 9.61 -20.66 4.61
CA LEU A 111 9.70 -19.31 4.07
C LEU A 111 10.76 -19.28 2.96
N ILE A 112 10.36 -18.95 1.73
CA ILE A 112 11.29 -18.65 0.63
C ILE A 112 11.95 -17.30 0.95
N LEU A 113 12.80 -17.28 1.98
CA LEU A 113 13.63 -16.15 2.35
C LEU A 113 15.05 -16.52 1.96
N SER A 114 15.64 -15.67 1.12
CA SER A 114 16.99 -15.86 0.56
C SER A 114 17.99 -16.36 1.62
N GLU A 115 18.71 -17.45 1.30
CA GLU A 115 19.71 -18.14 2.14
C GLU A 115 20.79 -17.20 2.73
N LYS A 116 20.91 -15.96 2.23
CA LYS A 116 21.92 -14.99 2.62
C LYS A 116 21.71 -14.33 4.00
N PHE A 117 20.51 -14.38 4.59
CA PHE A 117 20.20 -13.65 5.83
C PHE A 117 20.08 -14.52 7.10
N HIS A 118 20.16 -15.85 6.99
CA HIS A 118 19.88 -16.76 8.10
C HIS A 118 20.93 -16.77 9.23
N HIS A 119 22.08 -16.11 9.09
CA HIS A 119 23.23 -16.33 9.99
C HIS A 119 23.50 -15.24 11.04
N SER A 120 22.79 -14.09 11.06
CA SER A 120 23.13 -12.99 11.98
C SER A 120 22.05 -12.63 13.01
N CYS A 121 20.81 -13.08 12.85
CA CYS A 121 19.75 -12.68 13.76
C CYS A 121 19.67 -13.59 15.00
N GLN A 122 19.98 -13.03 16.17
CA GLN A 122 19.92 -13.74 17.47
C GLN A 122 18.67 -13.40 18.30
N ARG A 123 18.01 -12.27 18.00
CA ARG A 123 16.80 -11.79 18.69
C ARG A 123 15.67 -11.62 17.69
N LYS A 124 14.44 -11.93 18.11
CA LYS A 124 13.25 -11.74 17.27
C LYS A 124 13.13 -10.34 16.70
N GLU A 125 13.43 -9.32 17.51
CA GLU A 125 13.39 -7.93 17.06
C GLU A 125 14.29 -7.67 15.84
N ASP A 126 15.53 -8.18 15.86
CA ASP A 126 16.50 -7.97 14.78
C ASP A 126 16.06 -8.68 13.50
N CYS A 127 15.45 -9.86 13.63
CA CYS A 127 14.88 -10.61 12.50
C CYS A 127 13.72 -9.86 11.89
N LEU A 128 12.76 -9.48 12.73
CA LEU A 128 11.57 -8.76 12.29
C LEU A 128 11.95 -7.44 11.63
N TYR A 129 12.91 -6.71 12.21
CA TYR A 129 13.46 -5.49 11.61
C TYR A 129 13.95 -5.77 10.19
N THR A 130 14.81 -6.78 10.03
CA THR A 130 15.45 -7.07 8.73
C THR A 130 14.43 -7.55 7.69
N GLU A 131 13.43 -8.33 8.11
CA GLU A 131 12.40 -8.82 7.20
C GLU A 131 11.44 -7.72 6.77
N LEU A 132 10.96 -6.91 7.70
CA LEU A 132 10.09 -5.77 7.38
C LEU A 132 10.84 -4.74 6.52
N LEU A 133 12.13 -4.51 6.80
CA LEU A 133 12.97 -3.63 6.00
C LEU A 133 12.99 -4.08 4.53
N ASN A 134 13.32 -5.36 4.29
CA ASN A 134 13.62 -5.86 2.96
C ASN A 134 12.39 -6.27 2.15
N TYR A 135 11.37 -6.85 2.77
CA TYR A 135 10.24 -7.47 2.06
C TYR A 135 8.94 -6.66 2.17
N VAL A 136 8.98 -5.54 2.89
CA VAL A 136 7.79 -4.71 3.12
C VAL A 136 8.11 -3.25 2.85
N VAL A 137 8.96 -2.62 3.66
CA VAL A 137 9.15 -1.17 3.62
C VAL A 137 9.90 -0.71 2.37
N LEU A 138 11.02 -1.36 2.03
CA LEU A 138 11.78 -1.00 0.83
C LEU A 138 10.96 -1.21 -0.44
N ASP A 139 10.35 -2.39 -0.58
CA ASP A 139 9.51 -2.73 -1.73
C ASP A 139 8.32 -1.76 -1.86
N SER A 140 7.59 -1.50 -0.77
CA SER A 140 6.44 -0.57 -0.78
C SER A 140 6.85 0.86 -1.14
N LEU A 141 8.03 1.32 -0.69
CA LEU A 141 8.53 2.65 -1.00
C LEU A 141 8.93 2.76 -2.47
N LEU A 142 9.66 1.77 -2.99
CA LEU A 142 10.06 1.77 -4.39
C LEU A 142 8.84 1.71 -5.30
N ASP A 143 7.86 0.86 -4.99
CA ASP A 143 6.63 0.78 -5.76
C ASP A 143 5.85 2.09 -5.71
N PHE A 144 5.73 2.71 -4.53
CA PHE A 144 5.06 4.00 -4.38
C PHE A 144 5.72 5.10 -5.23
N TYR A 145 7.05 5.28 -5.13
CA TYR A 145 7.71 6.33 -5.90
C TYR A 145 7.70 6.05 -7.40
N ASN A 146 7.97 4.80 -7.81
CA ASN A 146 8.06 4.46 -9.23
C ASN A 146 6.70 4.46 -9.94
N TYR A 147 5.64 3.95 -9.28
CA TYR A 147 4.34 3.75 -9.93
C TYR A 147 3.31 4.81 -9.56
N GLU A 148 3.22 5.24 -8.30
CA GLU A 148 2.25 6.26 -7.89
C GLU A 148 2.72 7.68 -8.24
N LEU A 149 4.00 7.97 -7.99
CA LEU A 149 4.57 9.31 -8.23
C LEU A 149 5.31 9.43 -9.58
N GLY A 150 5.62 8.32 -10.24
CA GLY A 150 6.36 8.31 -11.50
C GLY A 150 7.81 8.80 -11.36
N VAL A 151 8.38 8.75 -10.15
CA VAL A 151 9.77 9.12 -9.88
C VAL A 151 10.62 7.86 -9.86
N VAL A 152 11.57 7.78 -10.80
CA VAL A 152 12.45 6.61 -10.92
C VAL A 152 13.42 6.56 -9.74
N MET A 153 13.21 5.56 -8.88
CA MET A 153 14.02 5.30 -7.69
C MET A 153 14.60 3.90 -7.72
N ASP A 154 15.81 3.74 -7.19
CA ASP A 154 16.48 2.47 -6.99
C ASP A 154 16.82 2.18 -5.51
N GLU A 155 17.11 0.92 -5.20
CA GLU A 155 17.46 0.47 -3.84
C GLU A 155 18.78 1.09 -3.30
N LYS A 156 19.56 1.76 -4.15
CA LYS A 156 20.86 2.36 -3.80
C LYS A 156 20.76 3.87 -3.59
N ASP A 157 19.62 4.48 -3.92
CA ASP A 157 19.38 5.89 -3.71
C ASP A 157 19.46 6.22 -2.22
N HIS A 158 20.42 7.09 -1.89
CA HIS A 158 20.75 7.39 -0.50
C HIS A 158 19.55 7.92 0.28
N ASP A 159 18.77 8.81 -0.35
CA ASP A 159 17.66 9.47 0.30
C ASP A 159 16.48 8.52 0.54
N ILE A 160 16.26 7.55 -0.36
CA ILE A 160 15.33 6.42 -0.15
C ILE A 160 15.79 5.58 1.04
N ILE A 161 17.07 5.23 1.13
CA ILE A 161 17.59 4.46 2.27
C ILE A 161 17.35 5.21 3.58
N VAL A 162 17.55 6.53 3.62
CA VAL A 162 17.29 7.36 4.81
C VAL A 162 15.81 7.36 5.18
N LEU A 163 14.91 7.43 4.20
CA LEU A 163 13.46 7.33 4.43
C LEU A 163 13.07 5.94 4.95
N VAL A 164 13.57 4.87 4.34
CA VAL A 164 13.37 3.49 4.76
C VAL A 164 13.79 3.30 6.23
N GLU A 165 14.98 3.77 6.61
CA GLU A 165 15.48 3.68 7.99
C GLU A 165 14.57 4.44 8.98
N PHE A 166 14.07 5.61 8.58
CA PHE A 166 13.14 6.39 9.38
C PHE A 166 11.82 5.64 9.60
N ILE A 167 11.21 5.14 8.53
CA ILE A 167 9.95 4.39 8.57
C ILE A 167 10.10 3.15 9.44
N MET A 168 11.17 2.38 9.24
CA MET A 168 11.45 1.19 10.05
C MET A 168 11.59 1.50 11.53
N LYS A 169 12.24 2.62 11.87
CA LYS A 169 12.35 3.08 13.26
C LYS A 169 10.99 3.40 13.86
N VAL A 170 10.10 4.03 13.10
CA VAL A 170 8.73 4.35 13.54
C VAL A 170 7.93 3.07 13.78
N ILE A 171 7.89 2.16 12.80
CA ILE A 171 7.19 0.88 12.89
C ILE A 171 7.65 0.09 14.11
N MET A 172 8.96 -0.11 14.25
CA MET A 172 9.50 -0.93 15.34
C MET A 172 9.28 -0.29 16.71
N ASN A 173 9.36 1.04 16.81
CA ASN A 173 9.02 1.74 18.04
C ASN A 173 7.52 1.60 18.38
N PHE A 174 6.64 1.69 17.37
CA PHE A 174 5.21 1.51 17.56
C PHE A 174 4.88 0.09 18.03
N ILE A 175 5.43 -0.95 17.39
CA ILE A 175 5.27 -2.35 17.79
C ILE A 175 5.71 -2.53 19.25
N ARG A 176 6.87 -1.99 19.63
CA ARG A 176 7.44 -2.15 20.98
C ARG A 176 6.61 -1.46 22.06
N THR A 177 6.13 -0.25 21.79
CA THR A 177 5.52 0.61 22.83
C THR A 177 4.00 0.49 22.92
N ARG A 178 3.32 0.23 21.79
CA ARG A 178 1.85 0.25 21.71
C ARG A 178 1.26 -0.99 21.06
N GLY A 179 1.97 -1.61 20.12
CA GLY A 179 1.46 -2.71 19.30
C GLY A 179 1.37 -4.06 20.00
N GLN A 180 2.25 -4.36 20.96
CA GLN A 180 2.34 -5.71 21.59
C GLN A 180 1.02 -6.26 22.13
N LYS A 181 0.15 -5.39 22.69
CA LYS A 181 -1.14 -5.83 23.25
C LYS A 181 -2.11 -6.37 22.20
N TRP A 182 -2.06 -5.84 20.98
CA TRP A 182 -2.94 -6.23 19.87
C TRP A 182 -2.35 -7.42 19.12
N LEU A 183 -1.03 -7.39 18.91
CA LEU A 183 -0.30 -8.47 18.24
C LEU A 183 -0.23 -9.76 19.07
N ALA A 184 -0.54 -9.71 20.36
CA ALA A 184 -0.59 -10.90 21.23
C ALA A 184 -1.80 -11.81 20.94
N THR A 185 -2.92 -11.23 20.50
CA THR A 185 -4.16 -11.94 20.16
C THR A 185 -4.72 -11.41 18.83
N PRO A 186 -3.99 -11.53 17.71
CA PRO A 186 -4.28 -10.82 16.46
C PRO A 186 -5.66 -11.16 15.87
N ASP A 187 -6.15 -12.38 16.07
CA ASP A 187 -7.42 -12.88 15.51
C ASP A 187 -8.64 -12.55 16.38
N GLU A 188 -8.44 -11.96 17.57
CA GLU A 188 -9.58 -11.54 18.40
C GLU A 188 -10.27 -10.33 17.77
N THR A 189 -11.59 -10.27 17.90
CA THR A 189 -12.39 -9.16 17.36
C THR A 189 -12.02 -7.83 18.00
N ALA A 190 -11.96 -6.80 17.17
CA ALA A 190 -11.69 -5.41 17.54
C ALA A 190 -12.92 -4.50 17.39
N GLY A 191 -14.12 -5.06 17.22
CA GLY A 191 -15.34 -4.28 16.98
C GLY A 191 -15.57 -3.19 18.03
N GLU A 192 -15.40 -3.52 19.33
CA GLU A 192 -15.57 -2.53 20.41
C GLU A 192 -14.57 -1.35 20.32
N GLN A 193 -13.38 -1.60 19.78
CA GLN A 193 -12.32 -0.62 19.65
C GLN A 193 -12.65 0.32 18.50
N PHE A 194 -13.06 -0.22 17.35
CA PHE A 194 -13.53 0.58 16.22
C PHE A 194 -14.80 1.37 16.56
N ASP A 195 -15.77 0.79 17.26
CA ASP A 195 -16.98 1.48 17.73
C ASP A 195 -16.64 2.72 18.58
N ARG A 196 -15.63 2.63 19.46
CA ARG A 196 -15.20 3.80 20.25
C ARG A 196 -14.61 4.90 19.39
N TYR A 197 -13.89 4.55 18.33
CA TYR A 197 -13.33 5.54 17.41
C TYR A 197 -14.43 6.17 16.55
N LEU A 198 -15.36 5.38 16.01
CA LEU A 198 -16.51 5.87 15.26
C LEU A 198 -17.39 6.82 16.09
N GLN A 199 -17.64 6.48 17.36
CA GLN A 199 -18.37 7.38 18.27
C GLN A 199 -17.64 8.72 18.44
N ASN A 200 -16.31 8.69 18.63
CA ASN A 200 -15.53 9.92 18.78
C ASN A 200 -15.51 10.75 17.48
N GLU A 201 -15.58 10.10 16.33
CA GLU A 201 -15.76 10.76 15.03
C GLU A 201 -17.13 11.42 14.96
N GLU A 202 -18.23 10.73 15.28
CA GLU A 202 -19.58 11.30 15.29
C GLU A 202 -19.71 12.52 16.22
N TYR A 203 -19.07 12.50 17.40
CA TYR A 203 -19.05 13.67 18.30
C TYR A 203 -18.21 14.85 17.78
N SER A 204 -17.32 14.64 16.82
CA SER A 204 -16.54 15.73 16.20
C SER A 204 -17.30 16.49 15.12
N TRP A 205 -18.45 15.97 14.66
CA TRP A 205 -19.30 16.58 13.63
C TRP A 205 -20.38 17.52 14.16
N ASP A 206 -20.62 17.54 15.49
CA ASP A 206 -21.64 18.40 16.11
C ASP A 206 -21.18 19.86 16.34
N GLY A 207 -20.09 20.25 15.69
CA GLY A 207 -19.41 21.53 15.84
C GLY A 207 -19.20 22.27 14.53
N GLY A 208 -20.22 22.34 13.66
CA GLY A 208 -20.25 23.32 12.56
C GLY A 208 -20.52 22.77 11.17
N PHE A 209 -21.69 22.19 10.94
CA PHE A 209 -22.33 22.25 9.62
C PHE A 209 -23.33 23.41 9.63
N GLY A 210 -22.80 24.62 9.51
CA GLY A 210 -23.59 25.72 8.99
C GLY A 210 -23.69 25.52 7.48
N ASP A 211 -24.91 25.31 6.99
CA ASP A 211 -25.34 25.40 5.59
C ASP A 211 -24.20 25.34 4.57
N LEU A 212 -23.69 24.12 4.32
CA LEU A 212 -23.04 23.86 3.04
C LEU A 212 -24.15 23.79 1.99
N PRO A 213 -24.05 24.55 0.88
CA PRO A 213 -25.00 24.39 -0.20
C PRO A 213 -24.96 22.94 -0.67
N GLU A 214 -26.14 22.39 -0.98
CA GLU A 214 -26.30 21.18 -1.79
C GLU A 214 -25.71 21.45 -3.18
N ASP A 215 -24.39 21.52 -3.28
CA ASP A 215 -23.69 21.53 -4.56
C ASP A 215 -23.12 20.12 -4.75
N ASP A 216 -23.87 19.38 -5.56
CA ASP A 216 -23.45 18.40 -6.55
C ASP A 216 -22.42 17.33 -6.14
N VAL A 217 -22.91 16.09 -6.25
CA VAL A 217 -22.13 14.88 -6.45
C VAL A 217 -21.25 15.04 -7.70
N GLU A 218 -20.09 15.67 -7.56
CA GLU A 218 -18.97 15.54 -8.49
C GLU A 218 -18.19 14.29 -8.08
N GLY A 219 -18.61 13.15 -8.63
CA GLY A 219 -17.74 11.98 -8.69
C GLY A 219 -16.55 12.33 -9.57
N ASP A 220 -15.36 12.42 -8.97
CA ASP A 220 -14.06 12.14 -9.58
C ASP A 220 -14.02 12.24 -11.13
N GLU A 221 -14.16 13.46 -11.64
CA GLU A 221 -13.90 13.82 -13.04
C GLU A 221 -12.39 13.92 -13.34
N TRP A 222 -11.53 13.25 -12.58
CA TRP A 222 -10.11 13.28 -12.86
C TRP A 222 -9.82 12.37 -14.08
N LYS A 223 -9.73 13.05 -15.24
CA LYS A 223 -9.46 12.57 -16.62
C LYS A 223 -10.70 12.48 -17.51
N VAL A 224 -11.44 13.57 -17.68
CA VAL A 224 -12.17 13.81 -18.95
C VAL A 224 -11.17 14.15 -20.05
N ASN A 225 -10.44 13.12 -20.46
CA ASN A 225 -9.80 13.07 -21.75
C ASN A 225 -10.53 11.93 -22.46
N GLN A 226 -11.50 12.28 -23.31
CA GLN A 226 -12.19 11.36 -24.22
C GLN A 226 -11.20 10.91 -25.31
N LEU A 227 -10.11 10.27 -24.89
CA LEU A 227 -9.10 9.79 -25.83
C LEU A 227 -9.71 8.62 -26.57
N GLY A 228 -9.78 8.76 -27.89
CA GLY A 228 -10.15 7.64 -28.74
C GLY A 228 -9.13 6.51 -28.58
N PRO A 229 -9.53 5.24 -28.71
CA PRO A 229 -8.61 4.10 -28.63
C PRO A 229 -7.37 4.26 -29.54
N ALA A 230 -7.53 4.91 -30.69
CA ALA A 230 -6.44 5.18 -31.62
C ALA A 230 -5.36 6.12 -31.06
N GLU A 231 -5.76 7.13 -30.28
CA GLU A 231 -4.85 8.11 -29.67
C GLU A 231 -4.07 7.47 -28.52
N VAL A 232 -4.75 6.72 -27.64
CA VAL A 232 -4.13 5.97 -26.55
C VAL A 232 -3.09 4.96 -27.06
N MET A 233 -3.41 4.25 -28.14
CA MET A 233 -2.49 3.29 -28.73
C MET A 233 -1.30 3.96 -29.42
N GLU A 234 -1.49 5.15 -29.98
CA GLU A 234 -0.40 5.91 -30.60
C GLU A 234 0.56 6.49 -29.54
N ASP A 235 0.04 7.01 -28.43
CA ASP A 235 0.84 7.45 -27.29
C ASP A 235 1.66 6.29 -26.71
N PHE A 236 1.03 5.13 -26.54
CA PHE A 236 1.72 3.91 -26.14
C PHE A 236 2.82 3.54 -27.14
N ARG A 237 2.54 3.59 -28.45
CA ARG A 237 3.56 3.32 -29.48
C ARG A 237 4.72 4.29 -29.37
N GLN A 238 4.47 5.59 -29.22
CA GLN A 238 5.52 6.60 -29.19
C GLN A 238 6.39 6.50 -27.94
N ALA A 239 5.79 6.21 -26.79
CA ALA A 239 6.51 5.97 -25.54
C ALA A 239 7.47 4.76 -25.62
N TYR A 240 7.09 3.72 -26.36
CA TYR A 240 7.85 2.46 -26.44
C TYR A 240 8.58 2.22 -27.79
N ALA A 241 8.47 3.12 -28.77
CA ALA A 241 9.02 2.96 -30.12
C ALA A 241 10.56 2.98 -30.20
N HIS A 242 11.26 3.40 -29.14
CA HIS A 242 12.71 3.51 -29.14
C HIS A 242 13.43 2.18 -28.85
N ASP A 243 12.80 1.26 -28.12
CA ASP A 243 13.48 0.07 -27.59
C ASP A 243 13.09 -1.26 -28.26
N TYR A 244 11.93 -1.35 -28.94
CA TYR A 244 11.33 -2.66 -29.23
C TYR A 244 10.74 -2.87 -30.65
N ARG A 245 11.19 -2.13 -31.68
CA ARG A 245 10.62 -2.21 -33.05
C ARG A 245 10.65 -3.60 -33.72
N ASN A 246 11.37 -4.59 -33.17
CA ASN A 246 11.48 -5.94 -33.72
C ASN A 246 10.99 -7.05 -32.77
N VAL A 247 10.23 -6.72 -31.73
CA VAL A 247 9.82 -7.65 -30.69
C VAL A 247 8.38 -8.15 -30.97
N PRO A 248 8.12 -9.48 -30.94
CA PRO A 248 6.81 -10.08 -31.25
C PRO A 248 5.61 -9.43 -30.53
N GLU A 249 5.85 -8.92 -29.33
CA GLU A 249 4.92 -8.26 -28.44
C GLU A 249 4.35 -6.97 -29.08
N PHE A 250 5.13 -6.26 -29.91
CA PHE A 250 4.65 -5.09 -30.63
C PHE A 250 3.61 -5.44 -31.70
N ARG A 251 3.69 -6.65 -32.30
CA ARG A 251 2.68 -7.13 -33.25
C ARG A 251 1.36 -7.46 -32.56
N VAL A 252 1.40 -7.89 -31.30
CA VAL A 252 0.19 -8.12 -30.50
C VAL A 252 -0.52 -6.80 -30.23
N VAL A 253 0.24 -5.74 -29.91
CA VAL A 253 -0.26 -4.37 -29.72
C VAL A 253 -0.87 -3.81 -31.01
N GLU A 254 -0.22 -4.02 -32.17
CA GLU A 254 -0.78 -3.64 -33.47
C GLU A 254 -2.10 -4.34 -33.77
N LYS A 255 -2.16 -5.66 -33.55
CA LYS A 255 -3.40 -6.43 -33.75
C LYS A 255 -4.50 -6.01 -32.79
N PHE A 256 -4.15 -5.71 -31.55
CA PHE A 256 -5.12 -5.25 -30.57
C PHE A 256 -5.67 -3.88 -30.97
N SER A 257 -4.82 -2.98 -31.48
CA SER A 257 -5.23 -1.70 -32.04
C SER A 257 -6.18 -1.88 -33.23
N ASP A 258 -5.87 -2.80 -34.15
CA ASP A 258 -6.73 -3.11 -35.29
C ASP A 258 -8.06 -3.75 -34.89
N PHE A 259 -8.06 -4.61 -33.87
CA PHE A 259 -9.28 -5.21 -33.33
C PHE A 259 -10.20 -4.16 -32.71
N MET A 260 -9.67 -3.28 -31.86
CA MET A 260 -10.46 -2.19 -31.28
C MET A 260 -11.03 -1.25 -32.35
N LYS A 261 -10.23 -0.94 -33.37
CA LYS A 261 -10.63 0.00 -34.44
C LYS A 261 -11.63 -0.59 -35.44
N ASN A 262 -11.40 -1.82 -35.89
CA ASN A 262 -12.12 -2.39 -37.03
C ASN A 262 -13.23 -3.36 -36.61
N TYR A 263 -13.22 -3.86 -35.37
CA TYR A 263 -14.16 -4.87 -34.90
C TYR A 263 -15.07 -4.38 -33.77
N LEU A 264 -14.51 -3.69 -32.78
CA LEU A 264 -15.31 -3.14 -31.67
C LEU A 264 -15.89 -1.75 -31.98
N GLU A 265 -15.34 -1.03 -32.96
CA GLU A 265 -15.75 0.32 -33.37
C GLU A 265 -15.91 1.31 -32.20
N LEU A 266 -15.08 1.15 -31.15
CA LEU A 266 -15.19 1.96 -29.93
C LEU A 266 -14.81 3.41 -30.21
N GLU A 267 -15.70 4.33 -29.81
CA GLU A 267 -15.41 5.78 -29.87
C GLU A 267 -14.56 6.20 -28.67
N ASN A 268 -14.63 5.47 -27.56
CA ASN A 268 -13.93 5.77 -26.32
C ASN A 268 -13.28 4.51 -25.73
N ILE A 269 -12.02 4.62 -25.30
CA ILE A 269 -11.29 3.49 -24.70
C ILE A 269 -11.96 2.95 -23.42
N ARG A 270 -12.76 3.76 -22.72
CA ARG A 270 -13.50 3.33 -21.51
C ARG A 270 -14.62 2.33 -21.81
N GLU A 271 -15.06 2.23 -23.06
CA GLU A 271 -16.06 1.25 -23.48
C GLU A 271 -15.48 -0.16 -23.56
N LEU A 272 -14.14 -0.27 -23.56
CA LEU A 272 -13.45 -1.54 -23.53
C LEU A 272 -13.66 -2.22 -22.17
N ASN A 273 -14.26 -3.40 -22.20
CA ASN A 273 -14.46 -4.22 -21.01
C ASN A 273 -13.61 -5.50 -21.06
N SER A 274 -13.67 -6.29 -19.98
CA SER A 274 -12.87 -7.51 -19.87
C SER A 274 -13.29 -8.61 -20.84
N GLU A 275 -14.55 -8.63 -21.29
CA GLU A 275 -15.05 -9.59 -22.28
C GLU A 275 -14.46 -9.30 -23.67
N ASP A 276 -14.32 -8.03 -24.04
CA ASP A 276 -13.70 -7.61 -25.30
C ASP A 276 -12.22 -8.05 -25.39
N ILE A 277 -11.51 -7.95 -24.26
CA ILE A 277 -10.12 -8.41 -24.14
C ILE A 277 -10.05 -9.93 -24.28
N GLN A 278 -10.98 -10.65 -23.65
CA GLN A 278 -11.08 -12.11 -23.81
C GLN A 278 -11.40 -12.50 -25.25
N GLU A 279 -12.30 -11.77 -25.92
CA GLU A 279 -12.64 -12.01 -27.32
C GLU A 279 -11.43 -11.79 -28.22
N PHE A 280 -10.62 -10.75 -27.99
CA PHE A 280 -9.35 -10.56 -28.71
C PHE A 280 -8.44 -11.79 -28.59
N PHE A 281 -8.22 -12.28 -27.37
CA PHE A 281 -7.36 -13.46 -27.16
C PHE A 281 -7.94 -14.72 -27.81
N LEU A 282 -9.26 -14.90 -27.78
CA LEU A 282 -9.92 -16.11 -28.28
C LEU A 282 -10.16 -16.10 -29.80
N VAL A 283 -10.38 -14.94 -30.41
CA VAL A 283 -10.79 -14.81 -31.82
C VAL A 283 -9.63 -14.35 -32.70
N VAL A 284 -8.81 -13.41 -32.22
CA VAL A 284 -7.77 -12.79 -33.06
C VAL A 284 -6.43 -13.49 -32.92
N LEU A 285 -6.07 -13.95 -31.72
CA LEU A 285 -4.78 -14.61 -31.47
C LEU A 285 -4.77 -16.12 -31.67
N VAL A 286 -5.93 -16.79 -31.63
CA VAL A 286 -6.04 -18.25 -31.83
C VAL A 286 -6.23 -18.65 -33.30
N ASN A 287 -6.69 -17.72 -34.15
CA ASN A 287 -6.94 -17.97 -35.59
C ASN A 287 -5.73 -17.70 -36.50
N GLU A 288 -4.52 -17.60 -35.94
CA GLU A 288 -3.23 -17.56 -36.65
C GLU A 288 -2.31 -18.73 -36.27
#